data_AF-A0A815YUG4-F1
#
_entry.id   AF-A0A815YUG4-F1
#
_cell.length_a   1.000
_cell.length_b   1.000
_cell.length_c   1.000
_cell.angle_alpha   90.00
_cell.angle_beta   90.00
_cell.angle_gamma   90.00
#
_symmetry.space_group_name_H-M   'P 1'
#
loop_
_entity.id
_entity.type
_entity.pdbx_description
1 polymer ?
#
loop_
_entity_poly.entity_id
_entity_poly.type
_entity_poly.pdbx_seq_one_letter_code
_entity_poly.pdbx_strand_id
1 'polypeptide(L)'
;MPWKALPYPDRARKQTLSEKFNVTGIPCLIVLSSTCEVLTSEGVAEISASGADAIRRWSQGKVFRSNIKYSVTWKMILHCKQFS
;
A
#
# COMPACT_ATOMS: atom_id res chain seq x y z
N MET A 1 -22.01 -3.69 -13.07
CA MET A 1 -21.02 -3.26 -12.05
C MET A 1 -20.52 -1.87 -12.43
N PRO A 2 -20.68 -0.84 -11.58
CA PRO A 2 -20.39 0.55 -11.94
C PRO A 2 -18.89 0.90 -11.89
N TRP A 3 -18.00 -0.02 -12.27
CA TRP A 3 -16.55 0.22 -12.30
C TRP A 3 -16.00 0.11 -13.73
N LYS A 4 -14.94 0.86 -13.99
CA LYS A 4 -14.23 0.80 -15.28
C LYS A 4 -13.39 -0.46 -15.34
N ALA A 5 -13.42 -1.13 -16.49
CA ALA A 5 -12.59 -2.28 -16.80
C ALA A 5 -11.68 -1.96 -17.99
N LEU A 6 -10.55 -2.67 -18.06
CA LEU A 6 -9.72 -2.66 -19.25
C LEU A 6 -10.46 -3.38 -20.39
N PRO A 7 -10.41 -2.88 -21.65
CA PRO A 7 -10.93 -3.62 -22.79
C PRO A 7 -10.33 -5.03 -22.86
N TYR A 8 -11.17 -6.04 -23.11
CA TYR A 8 -10.74 -7.45 -23.19
C TYR A 8 -9.58 -7.75 -24.15
N PRO A 9 -9.48 -7.14 -25.36
CA PRO A 9 -8.38 -7.41 -26.29
C PRO A 9 -7.03 -6.83 -25.84
N ASP A 10 -7.01 -5.84 -24.93
CA ASP A 10 -5.80 -5.13 -24.51
C ASP A 10 -4.95 -5.95 -23.52
N ARG A 11 -4.52 -7.15 -23.91
CA ARG A 11 -3.74 -8.06 -23.06
C ARG A 11 -2.37 -7.51 -22.68
N ALA A 12 -1.72 -6.78 -23.58
CA ALA A 12 -0.42 -6.16 -23.32
C ALA A 12 -0.49 -5.18 -22.14
N ARG A 13 -1.52 -4.32 -22.10
CA ARG A 13 -1.73 -3.37 -21.00
C ARG A 13 -1.99 -4.08 -19.67
N LYS A 14 -2.74 -5.19 -19.69
CA LYS A 14 -2.94 -6.03 -18.51
C LYS A 14 -1.61 -6.57 -17.99
N GLN A 15 -0.77 -7.12 -18.88
CA GLN A 15 0.52 -7.69 -18.52
C GLN A 15 1.46 -6.64 -17.92
N THR A 16 1.60 -5.48 -18.57
CA THR A 16 2.41 -4.36 -18.04
C THR A 16 1.94 -3.93 -16.64
N LEU A 17 0.62 -3.93 -16.40
CA LEU A 17 0.07 -3.58 -15.09
C LEU A 17 0.40 -4.64 -14.03
N SER A 18 0.27 -5.92 -14.38
CA SER A 18 0.62 -7.04 -13.50
C SER A 18 2.10 -7.02 -13.13
N GLU A 19 2.99 -6.76 -14.08
CA GLU A 19 4.43 -6.63 -13.83
C GLU A 19 4.75 -5.40 -12.98
N LYS A 20 4.17 -4.23 -13.30
CA LYS A 20 4.41 -2.98 -12.58
C LYS A 20 4.07 -3.06 -11.09
N PHE A 21 3.03 -3.82 -10.74
CA PHE A 21 2.59 -3.98 -9.36
C PHE A 21 2.92 -5.36 -8.77
N ASN A 22 3.76 -6.14 -9.46
CA ASN A 22 4.19 -7.46 -9.03
C ASN A 22 3.04 -8.38 -8.58
N VAL A 23 1.98 -8.45 -9.40
CA VAL A 23 0.79 -9.27 -9.11
C VAL A 23 1.10 -10.74 -9.38
N THR A 24 1.24 -11.54 -8.33
CA THR A 24 1.60 -12.97 -8.41
C THR A 24 0.39 -13.92 -8.34
N GLY A 25 -0.79 -13.42 -7.96
CA GLY A 25 -1.99 -14.25 -7.79
C GLY A 25 -3.28 -13.44 -7.89
N ILE A 26 -4.41 -14.14 -7.83
CA ILE A 26 -5.74 -13.54 -7.71
C ILE A 26 -6.46 -14.15 -6.49
N PRO A 27 -7.24 -13.37 -5.73
CA PRO A 27 -7.56 -11.95 -5.92
C PRO A 27 -6.44 -10.99 -5.43
N CYS A 28 -6.21 -9.90 -6.17
CA CYS A 28 -5.33 -8.79 -5.77
C CYS A 28 -6.06 -7.44 -5.98
N LEU A 29 -5.86 -6.50 -5.06
CA LEU A 29 -6.44 -5.16 -5.09
C LEU A 29 -5.39 -4.14 -4.67
N ILE A 30 -4.98 -3.30 -5.61
CA ILE A 30 -4.04 -2.21 -5.40
C ILE A 30 -4.83 -0.90 -5.45
N VAL A 31 -4.62 -0.07 -4.45
CA VAL A 31 -5.32 1.22 -4.31
C VAL A 31 -4.35 2.34 -4.64
N LEU A 32 -4.74 3.19 -5.58
CA LEU A 32 -3.97 4.33 -6.06
C LEU A 32 -4.63 5.64 -5.61
N SER A 33 -3.82 6.66 -5.34
CA SER A 33 -4.27 8.04 -5.14
C SER A 33 -4.65 8.70 -6.47
N SER A 34 -5.24 9.90 -6.40
CA SER A 34 -5.46 10.76 -7.58
C SER A 34 -4.16 11.18 -8.28
N THR A 35 -3.02 11.14 -7.58
CA THR A 35 -1.68 11.43 -8.10
C THR A 35 -0.96 10.20 -8.65
N CYS A 36 -1.67 9.07 -8.80
CA CYS A 36 -1.11 7.78 -9.24
C CYS A 36 -0.05 7.19 -8.29
N GLU A 37 -0.04 7.61 -7.02
CA GLU A 37 0.80 7.01 -5.98
C GLU A 37 0.10 5.79 -5.37
N VAL A 38 0.86 4.76 -5.02
CA VAL A 38 0.31 3.56 -4.37
C VAL A 38 -0.01 3.88 -2.91
N LEU A 39 -1.29 3.81 -2.54
CA LEU A 39 -1.74 3.94 -1.15
C LEU A 39 -1.57 2.63 -0.39
N THR A 40 -2.00 1.51 -1.00
CA THR A 40 -1.84 0.17 -0.46
C THR A 40 -1.79 -0.87 -1.57
N SER A 41 -0.92 -1.87 -1.43
CA SER A 41 -0.87 -3.08 -2.28
C SER A 41 -1.71 -4.23 -1.69
N GLU A 42 -2.04 -4.17 -0.40
CA GLU A 42 -2.70 -5.24 0.35
C GLU A 42 -4.20 -4.98 0.52
N GLY A 43 -4.84 -4.38 -0.48
CA GLY A 43 -6.23 -3.93 -0.39
C GLY A 43 -7.22 -5.06 -0.07
N VAL A 44 -6.93 -6.28 -0.51
CA VAL A 44 -7.76 -7.47 -0.19
C VAL A 44 -7.70 -7.80 1.29
N ALA A 45 -6.51 -7.79 1.89
CA ALA A 45 -6.33 -8.07 3.30
C ALA A 45 -6.99 -7.00 4.17
N GLU A 46 -6.83 -5.71 3.81
CA GLU A 46 -7.45 -4.60 4.53
C GLU A 46 -8.99 -4.63 4.47
N ILE A 47 -9.58 -4.95 3.32
CA ILE A 47 -11.04 -5.12 3.20
C ILE A 47 -11.49 -6.34 4.00
N SER A 48 -10.74 -7.44 3.95
CA SER A 48 -11.10 -8.66 4.70
C SER A 48 -11.05 -8.41 6.21
N ALA A 49 -10.15 -7.55 6.68
CA ALA A 49 -10.00 -7.22 8.10
C ALA A 49 -10.95 -6.13 8.59
N SER A 50 -11.18 -5.07 7.80
CA SER A 50 -11.89 -3.85 8.24
C SER A 50 -13.14 -3.51 7.43
N GLY A 51 -13.44 -4.24 6.36
CA GLY A 51 -14.59 -3.98 5.49
C GLY A 51 -14.65 -2.55 4.96
N ALA A 52 -15.79 -1.88 5.19
CA ALA A 52 -16.02 -0.51 4.71
C ALA A 52 -15.08 0.54 5.30
N ASP A 53 -14.51 0.30 6.50
CA ASP A 53 -13.58 1.24 7.11
C ASP A 53 -12.24 1.30 6.37
N ALA A 54 -11.87 0.25 5.63
CA ALA A 54 -10.72 0.30 4.75
C ALA A 54 -10.89 1.35 3.64
N ILE A 55 -12.08 1.40 3.03
CA ILE A 55 -12.39 2.35 1.96
C ILE A 55 -12.35 3.79 2.49
N ARG A 56 -12.94 4.01 3.67
CA ARG A 56 -12.91 5.32 4.34
C ARG A 56 -11.48 5.78 4.60
N ARG A 57 -10.61 4.87 5.03
CA ARG A 57 -9.19 5.16 5.29
C ARG A 57 -8.45 5.58 4.02
N TRP A 58 -8.65 4.87 2.91
CA TRP A 58 -8.01 5.20 1.63
C TRP A 58 -8.46 6.56 1.09
N SER A 59 -9.72 6.95 1.32
CA SER A 59 -10.21 8.28 0.91
C SER A 59 -9.52 9.45 1.62
N GLN A 60 -8.88 9.21 2.77
CA GLN A 60 -8.14 10.24 3.50
C GLN A 60 -6.74 10.50 2.94
N GLY A 61 -6.32 9.80 1.87
CA GLY A 61 -5.11 10.13 1.11
C GLY A 61 -3.79 9.94 1.86
N LYS A 62 -3.79 9.23 2.99
CA LYS A 62 -2.55 8.94 3.72
C LYS A 62 -1.80 7.83 2.99
N VAL A 63 -0.81 8.22 2.18
CA VAL A 63 0.22 7.33 1.65
C VAL A 63 0.84 6.59 2.83
N PHE A 64 0.65 5.27 2.92
CA PHE A 64 1.32 4.47 3.93
C PHE A 64 2.80 4.37 3.56
N ARG A 65 3.58 5.40 3.91
CA ARG A 65 5.04 5.33 3.89
C ARG A 65 5.46 4.45 5.06
N SER A 66 5.46 3.13 4.87
CA SER A 66 6.23 2.23 5.72
C SER A 66 7.71 2.45 5.47
N ASN A 67 8.25 3.57 5.96
CA ASN A 67 9.67 3.70 6.17
C ASN A 67 10.00 3.09 7.53
N ILE A 68 9.90 1.77 7.64
CA ILE A 68 10.66 1.05 8.67
C ILE A 68 12.07 0.88 8.09
N LYS A 69 12.78 2.00 7.91
CA LYS A 69 14.23 1.98 8.09
C LYS A 69 14.41 1.99 9.59
N TYR A 70 14.94 0.90 10.11
CA TYR A 70 15.53 0.76 11.45
C TYR A 70 15.89 2.12 12.08
N SER A 71 14.91 2.74 12.72
CA SER A 71 15.10 3.84 13.65
C SER A 71 15.36 3.15 14.97
N VAL A 72 16.57 2.61 15.08
CA VAL A 72 17.17 2.34 16.38
C VAL A 72 17.10 3.67 17.09
N THR A 73 16.23 3.75 18.08
CA THR A 73 16.05 4.92 18.93
C THR A 73 17.40 5.35 19.50
N TRP A 74 17.99 6.42 18.96
CA TRP A 74 19.12 7.14 19.58
C TRP A 74 18.76 7.71 20.97
N LYS A 75 17.50 7.57 21.40
CA LYS A 75 17.01 7.94 22.73
C LYS A 75 17.51 7.02 23.87
N MET A 76 18.20 5.91 23.56
CA MET A 76 18.75 4.98 24.58
C MET A 76 20.26 5.15 24.86
N ILE A 77 21.02 5.93 24.09
CA ILE A 77 22.50 6.04 24.27
C ILE A 77 22.93 7.23 25.15
N LEU A 78 22.04 8.16 25.49
CA LEU A 78 22.40 9.35 26.28
C LEU A 78 22.24 9.21 27.81
N HIS A 79 21.79 8.05 28.32
CA HIS A 79 21.61 7.86 29.77
C HIS A 79 22.72 7.03 30.45
N CYS A 80 23.85 6.77 29.76
CA CYS A 80 24.93 5.95 30.31
C CYS A 80 26.29 6.69 30.30
N LYS A 81 26.28 8.00 30.56
CA LYS A 81 27.53 8.80 30.70
C LYS A 81 27.47 9.87 31.80
N GLN A 82 26.71 9.62 32.87
CA GLN A 82 26.65 10.48 34.05
C GLN A 82 27.08 9.79 35.35
N PHE A 83 27.62 8.56 35.27
CA PHE A 83 28.17 7.85 36.43
C PHE A 83 29.50 7.21 36.06
N SER A 84 30.55 8.03 36.04
CA SER A 84 31.89 7.68 36.50
C SER A 84 32.66 8.94 36.83
#